data_AF-A0A661I8X1-F1
#
_entry.id   AF-A0A661I8X1-F1
#
_cell.length_a   1.000
_cell.length_b   1.000
_cell.length_c   1.000
_cell.angle_alpha   90.00
_cell.angle_beta   90.00
_cell.angle_gamma   90.00
#
_symmetry.space_group_name_H-M   'P 1'
#
loop_
_entity.id
_entity.type
_entity.pdbx_description
1 polymer ?
#
loop_
_entity_poly.entity_id
_entity_poly.type
_entity_poly.pdbx_seq_one_letter_code
_entity_poly.pdbx_strand_id
1 'polypeptide(L)'
;MTLDQLKISFPKLLSKLPEDMTQLRYILIIDENFNDVDSDEFDAMDPEDYNYMIYLTELLQETIGEEILTSLSSKYQAHEAFSDFYASQEDFYGVMTAENPEGIARVILTEIEHAL
;
A
#
# COMPACT_ATOMS: atom_id res chain seq x y z
N MET A 1 -1.23 3.05 -13.05
CA MET A 1 -0.18 4.11 -13.14
C MET A 1 1.06 3.62 -13.88
N THR A 2 1.64 4.46 -14.74
CA THR A 2 2.95 4.24 -15.39
C THR A 2 4.10 4.76 -14.53
N LEU A 3 5.34 4.32 -14.82
CA LEU A 3 6.55 4.79 -14.12
C LEU A 3 6.73 6.31 -14.25
N ASP A 4 6.43 6.90 -15.41
CA ASP A 4 6.55 8.35 -15.61
C ASP A 4 5.55 9.13 -14.74
N GLN A 5 4.32 8.60 -14.59
CA GLN A 5 3.32 9.20 -13.71
C GLN A 5 3.76 9.13 -12.24
N LEU A 6 4.39 8.02 -11.83
CA LEU A 6 4.95 7.87 -10.49
C LEU A 6 6.06 8.90 -10.24
N LYS A 7 7.03 9.04 -11.18
CA LYS A 7 8.13 10.01 -11.07
C LYS A 7 7.67 11.47 -10.95
N ILE A 8 6.58 11.82 -11.65
CA ILE A 8 6.00 13.17 -11.57
C ILE A 8 5.26 13.38 -10.25
N SER A 9 4.52 12.36 -9.77
CA SER A 9 3.61 12.50 -8.63
C SER A 9 4.32 12.32 -7.28
N PHE A 10 5.36 11.49 -7.22
CA PHE A 10 6.06 11.11 -5.98
C PHE A 10 7.59 11.28 -6.10
N PRO A 11 8.08 12.48 -6.46
CA PRO A 11 9.49 12.70 -6.77
C PRO A 11 10.44 12.40 -5.60
N LYS A 12 10.08 12.66 -4.35
CA LYS A 12 10.95 12.38 -3.20
C LYS A 12 11.11 10.88 -3.01
N LEU A 13 10.02 10.11 -3.07
CA LEU A 13 10.06 8.66 -2.98
C LEU A 13 10.89 8.07 -4.11
N LEU A 14 10.62 8.45 -5.36
CA LEU A 14 11.36 7.91 -6.51
C LEU A 14 12.84 8.29 -6.48
N SER A 15 13.22 9.44 -5.89
CA SER A 15 14.64 9.82 -5.76
C SER A 15 15.44 8.91 -4.83
N LYS A 16 14.77 8.17 -3.94
CA LYS A 16 15.39 7.28 -2.97
C LYS A 16 15.38 5.81 -3.42
N LEU A 17 14.52 5.47 -4.38
CA LEU A 17 14.42 4.12 -4.93
C LEU A 17 15.53 3.84 -5.96
N PRO A 18 15.93 2.56 -6.14
CA PRO A 18 16.90 2.16 -7.16
C PRO A 18 16.44 2.54 -8.58
N GLU A 19 17.37 2.95 -9.44
CA GLU A 19 17.07 3.39 -10.82
C GLU A 19 16.44 2.27 -11.69
N ASP A 20 16.66 1.00 -11.34
CA ASP A 20 16.12 -0.17 -12.04
C ASP A 20 14.64 -0.47 -11.74
N MET A 21 13.98 0.35 -10.91
CA MET A 21 12.55 0.21 -10.63
C MET A 21 11.72 0.55 -11.86
N THR A 22 11.19 -0.49 -12.51
CA THR A 22 10.41 -0.34 -13.75
C THR A 22 8.90 -0.36 -13.55
N GLN A 23 8.38 -0.77 -12.37
CA GLN A 23 6.94 -1.02 -12.16
C GLN A 23 6.49 -0.80 -10.70
N LEU A 24 5.21 -0.41 -10.52
CA LEU A 24 4.58 -0.16 -9.22
C LEU A 24 4.62 -1.37 -8.28
N ARG A 25 4.41 -2.58 -8.81
CA ARG A 25 4.37 -3.83 -8.03
C ARG A 25 5.67 -4.14 -7.27
N TYR A 26 6.78 -3.51 -7.63
CA TYR A 26 8.04 -3.66 -6.91
C TYR A 26 8.14 -2.75 -5.67
N ILE A 27 7.23 -1.78 -5.57
CA ILE A 27 7.15 -0.78 -4.51
C ILE A 27 5.96 -1.09 -3.59
N LEU A 28 4.82 -1.40 -4.20
CA LEU A 28 3.54 -1.59 -3.51
C LEU A 28 2.73 -2.68 -4.21
N ILE A 29 2.31 -3.69 -3.44
CA ILE A 29 1.42 -4.75 -3.91
C ILE A 29 0.02 -4.48 -3.36
N ILE A 30 -0.98 -4.55 -4.25
CA ILE A 30 -2.39 -4.35 -3.93
C ILE A 30 -3.15 -5.45 -4.64
N ASP A 31 -3.70 -6.37 -3.87
CA ASP A 31 -4.44 -7.52 -4.36
C ASP A 31 -5.87 -7.48 -3.82
N GLU A 32 -6.82 -7.90 -4.65
CA GLU A 32 -8.21 -8.08 -4.20
C GLU A 32 -8.26 -9.21 -3.18
N ASN A 33 -8.92 -8.97 -2.06
CA ASN A 33 -9.12 -9.98 -1.04
C ASN A 33 -10.30 -10.85 -1.46
N PHE A 34 -10.00 -12.09 -1.87
CA PHE A 34 -11.01 -13.07 -2.25
C PHE A 34 -10.99 -14.20 -1.25
N ASN A 35 -12.17 -14.68 -0.90
CA ASN A 35 -12.31 -15.94 -0.18
C ASN A 35 -12.05 -17.07 -1.19
N ASP A 36 -10.80 -17.45 -1.37
CA ASP A 36 -10.47 -18.59 -2.22
C ASP A 36 -10.71 -19.87 -1.43
N VAL A 37 -11.95 -20.36 -1.52
CA VAL A 37 -12.48 -21.52 -0.79
C VAL A 37 -11.67 -22.81 -1.02
N ASP A 38 -10.77 -22.81 -2.02
CA ASP A 38 -9.90 -23.93 -2.41
C ASP A 38 -8.43 -23.77 -1.95
N SER A 39 -8.07 -22.66 -1.30
CA SER A 39 -6.70 -22.40 -0.82
C SER A 39 -6.58 -22.69 0.69
N ASP A 40 -5.58 -23.49 1.08
CA ASP A 40 -5.18 -23.69 2.49
C ASP A 40 -4.48 -22.45 3.09
N GLU A 41 -4.43 -21.31 2.37
CA GLU A 41 -3.91 -20.06 2.91
C GLU A 41 -4.91 -19.50 3.92
N PHE A 42 -4.43 -19.34 5.15
CA PHE A 42 -5.20 -18.77 6.23
C PHE A 42 -5.57 -17.33 5.86
N ASP A 43 -6.85 -17.08 5.55
CA ASP A 43 -7.38 -15.74 5.32
C ASP A 43 -7.09 -14.89 6.57
N ALA A 44 -6.01 -14.10 6.52
CA ALA A 44 -5.61 -13.25 7.63
C ALA A 44 -6.62 -12.11 7.86
N MET A 45 -7.48 -11.85 6.87
CA MET A 45 -8.45 -10.76 6.83
C MET A 45 -9.70 -11.22 6.10
N ASP A 46 -10.88 -11.06 6.72
CA ASP A 46 -12.15 -11.43 6.11
C ASP A 46 -12.43 -10.52 4.89
N PRO A 47 -12.66 -11.08 3.68
CA PRO A 47 -12.94 -10.29 2.49
C PRO A 47 -14.29 -9.55 2.53
N GLU A 48 -15.22 -9.94 3.40
CA GLU A 48 -16.45 -9.17 3.64
C GLU A 48 -16.15 -7.86 4.41
N ASP A 49 -15.13 -7.88 5.26
CA ASP A 49 -14.69 -6.73 6.05
C ASP A 49 -13.60 -5.90 5.34
N TYR A 50 -12.77 -6.52 4.49
CA TYR A 50 -11.67 -5.85 3.78
C TYR A 50 -11.54 -6.38 2.35
N ASN A 51 -11.91 -5.59 1.36
CA ASN A 51 -11.93 -6.01 -0.05
C ASN A 51 -10.57 -5.96 -0.76
N TYR A 52 -9.55 -5.34 -0.16
CA TYR A 52 -8.18 -5.34 -0.66
C TYR A 52 -7.16 -5.61 0.43
N MET A 53 -6.11 -6.34 0.05
CA MET A 53 -4.88 -6.51 0.82
C MET A 53 -3.77 -5.66 0.21
N ILE A 54 -3.05 -4.95 1.06
CA ILE A 54 -1.96 -4.06 0.68
C ILE A 54 -0.69 -4.53 1.38
N TYR A 55 0.37 -4.73 0.61
CA TYR A 55 1.69 -5.06 1.11
C TYR A 55 2.73 -4.03 0.65
N LEU A 56 3.37 -3.38 1.61
CA LEU A 56 4.52 -2.51 1.37
C LEU A 56 5.75 -3.41 1.16
N THR A 57 6.39 -3.35 -0.01
CA THR A 57 7.53 -4.26 -0.27
C THR A 57 8.71 -3.93 0.63
N GLU A 58 9.57 -4.92 0.91
CA GLU A 58 10.80 -4.71 1.69
C GLU A 58 11.62 -3.53 1.16
N LEU A 59 11.70 -3.38 -0.16
CA LEU A 59 12.35 -2.24 -0.79
C LEU A 59 11.76 -0.90 -0.35
N LEU A 60 10.43 -0.77 -0.35
CA LEU A 60 9.76 0.44 0.09
C LEU A 60 10.01 0.68 1.59
N GLN A 61 9.91 -0.36 2.41
CA GLN A 61 10.16 -0.29 3.85
C GLN A 61 11.57 0.21 4.16
N GLU A 62 12.60 -0.36 3.52
CA GLU A 62 13.99 0.06 3.67
C GLU A 62 14.21 1.51 3.17
N THR A 63 13.48 1.92 2.14
CA THR A 63 13.60 3.26 1.54
C THR A 63 13.06 4.36 2.45
N ILE A 64 11.95 4.11 3.13
CA ILE A 64 11.27 5.10 3.98
C ILE A 64 11.73 5.03 5.45
N GLY A 65 12.18 3.86 5.89
CA GLY A 65 12.63 3.60 7.24
C GLY A 65 11.48 3.39 8.25
N GLU A 66 11.82 2.77 9.37
CA GLU A 66 10.90 2.36 10.44
C GLU A 66 10.10 3.53 11.02
N GLU A 67 10.73 4.70 11.23
CA GLU A 67 10.06 5.88 11.80
C GLU A 67 8.87 6.33 10.95
N ILE A 68 9.03 6.34 9.61
CA ILE A 68 7.94 6.69 8.70
C ILE A 68 6.91 5.57 8.71
N LEU A 69 7.34 4.31 8.57
CA LEU A 69 6.48 3.12 8.52
C LEU A 69 5.49 3.08 9.69
N THR A 70 5.98 3.20 10.93
CA THR A 70 5.15 3.16 12.14
C THR A 70 4.16 4.34 12.21
N SER A 71 4.47 5.47 11.57
CA SER A 71 3.56 6.63 11.53
C SER A 71 2.41 6.49 10.51
N LEU A 72 2.62 5.72 9.45
CA LEU A 72 1.72 5.66 8.30
C LEU A 72 0.38 5.01 8.62
N SER A 73 0.36 3.94 9.44
CA SER A 73 -0.88 3.23 9.77
C SER A 73 -1.95 4.15 10.35
N SER A 74 -1.56 5.09 11.20
CA SER A 74 -2.47 6.08 11.78
C SER A 74 -3.05 7.05 10.75
N LYS A 75 -2.26 7.39 9.72
CA LYS A 75 -2.70 8.26 8.61
C LYS A 75 -3.65 7.53 7.68
N TYR A 76 -3.34 6.28 7.34
CA TYR A 76 -4.20 5.44 6.51
C TYR A 76 -5.54 5.17 7.18
N GLN A 77 -5.54 4.84 8.48
CA GLN A 77 -6.77 4.64 9.23
C GLN A 77 -7.69 5.87 9.26
N ALA A 78 -7.13 7.08 9.19
CA ALA A 78 -7.90 8.33 9.18
C ALA A 78 -8.27 8.82 7.77
N HIS A 79 -7.83 8.14 6.71
CA HIS A 79 -8.00 8.61 5.33
C HIS A 79 -9.42 8.34 4.83
N GLU A 80 -10.10 9.36 4.32
CA GLU A 80 -11.52 9.29 3.90
C GLU A 80 -11.81 8.29 2.77
N ALA A 81 -10.78 7.93 2.00
CA ALA A 81 -10.88 6.92 0.95
C ALA A 81 -11.12 5.50 1.48
N PHE A 82 -10.78 5.22 2.74
CA PHE A 82 -10.93 3.92 3.36
C PHE A 82 -12.11 3.95 4.32
N SER A 83 -13.12 3.12 4.05
CA SER A 83 -14.29 2.97 4.91
C SER A 83 -13.94 2.19 6.18
N ASP A 84 -13.04 1.22 6.04
CA ASP A 84 -12.42 0.50 7.13
C ASP A 84 -10.95 0.22 6.79
N PHE A 85 -10.13 0.07 7.82
CA PHE A 85 -8.70 -0.14 7.72
C PHE A 85 -8.21 -0.99 8.89
N TYR A 86 -7.47 -2.04 8.55
CA TYR A 86 -6.85 -2.93 9.51
C TYR A 86 -5.37 -3.12 9.20
N ALA A 87 -4.52 -2.75 10.16
CA ALA A 87 -3.10 -3.08 10.10
C ALA A 87 -2.85 -4.41 10.83
N SER A 88 -2.64 -5.48 10.06
CA SER A 88 -2.22 -6.76 10.62
C SER A 88 -0.76 -6.72 11.05
N GLN A 89 0.08 -6.06 10.23
CA GLN A 89 1.48 -5.80 10.51
C GLN A 89 1.82 -4.35 10.11
N GLU A 90 3.05 -3.91 10.38
CA GLU A 90 3.50 -2.56 10.03
C GLU A 90 3.53 -2.31 8.52
N ASP A 91 3.62 -3.38 7.72
CA ASP A 91 3.75 -3.37 6.26
C ASP A 91 2.61 -4.10 5.52
N PHE A 92 1.66 -4.68 6.26
CA PHE A 92 0.57 -5.47 5.70
C PHE A 92 -0.80 -5.01 6.22
N TYR A 93 -1.64 -4.54 5.30
CA TYR A 93 -2.90 -3.89 5.62
C TYR A 93 -4.09 -4.50 4.86
N GLY A 94 -5.23 -4.55 5.52
CA GLY A 94 -6.54 -4.78 4.92
C GLY A 94 -7.28 -3.47 4.83
N VAL A 95 -7.90 -3.21 3.68
CA VAL A 95 -8.72 -2.01 3.50
C VAL A 95 -10.07 -2.36 2.92
N MET A 96 -11.09 -1.63 3.36
CA MET A 96 -12.41 -1.61 2.74
C MET A 96 -12.58 -0.28 2.02
N THR A 97 -12.70 -0.32 0.70
CA THR A 97 -12.79 0.90 -0.10
C THR A 97 -13.56 0.71 -1.41
N ALA A 98 -14.16 1.80 -1.89
CA ALA A 98 -14.73 1.86 -3.24
C ALA A 98 -13.68 2.22 -4.32
N GLU A 99 -12.46 2.55 -3.90
CA GLU A 99 -11.34 2.81 -4.79
C GLU A 99 -10.88 1.54 -5.50
N ASN A 100 -10.32 1.71 -6.70
CA ASN A 100 -9.63 0.64 -7.40
C ASN A 100 -8.15 0.57 -6.98
N PRO A 101 -7.37 -0.43 -7.42
CA PRO A 101 -5.96 -0.55 -7.04
C PRO A 101 -5.11 0.69 -7.35
N GLU A 102 -5.44 1.45 -8.41
CA GLU A 102 -4.73 2.69 -8.71
C GLU A 102 -5.09 3.82 -7.71
N GLY A 103 -6.34 3.93 -7.31
CA GLY A 103 -6.78 4.88 -6.27
C GLY A 103 -6.12 4.59 -4.93
N ILE A 104 -6.11 3.32 -4.52
CA ILE A 104 -5.43 2.84 -3.32
C ILE A 104 -3.95 3.18 -3.36
N ALA A 105 -3.26 2.87 -4.48
CA ALA A 105 -1.85 3.18 -4.64
C ALA A 105 -1.56 4.68 -4.49
N ARG A 106 -2.43 5.54 -5.02
CA ARG A 106 -2.27 6.99 -4.87
C ARG A 106 -2.39 7.44 -3.42
N VAL A 107 -3.34 6.92 -2.66
CA VAL A 107 -3.49 7.23 -1.23
C VAL A 107 -2.23 6.84 -0.48
N ILE A 108 -1.81 5.57 -0.62
CA ILE A 108 -0.66 5.03 0.10
C ILE A 108 0.62 5.81 -0.21
N LEU A 109 0.92 6.02 -1.50
CA LEU A 109 2.14 6.68 -1.94
C LEU A 109 2.14 8.19 -1.65
N THR A 110 0.97 8.85 -1.61
CA THR A 110 0.87 10.27 -1.25
C THR A 110 1.29 10.51 0.20
N GLU A 111 0.81 9.69 1.13
CA GLU A 111 1.18 9.84 2.54
C GLU A 111 2.67 9.56 2.79
N ILE A 112 3.25 8.63 2.03
CA ILE A 112 4.69 8.37 2.04
C ILE A 112 5.46 9.59 1.52
N GLU A 113 5.06 10.15 0.37
CA GLU A 113 5.68 11.34 -0.21
C GLU A 113 5.58 12.57 0.72
N HIS A 114 4.50 12.69 1.50
CA HIS A 114 4.36 13.73 2.51
C HIS A 114 5.23 13.51 3.75
N ALA A 115 5.51 12.26 4.11
CA ALA A 115 6.35 11.91 5.25
C ALA A 115 7.86 12.01 4.95
N LEU A 116 8.26 11.86 3.68
CA LEU A 116 9.63 12.02 3.19
C LEU A 116 10.05 13.50 3.05
#